data_AF-A0A7W9NE21-F1
#
_entry.id   AF-A0A7W9NE21-F1
#
_cell.length_a   1.000
_cell.length_b   1.000
_cell.length_c   1.000
_cell.angle_alpha   90.00
_cell.angle_beta   90.00
_cell.angle_gamma   90.00
#
_symmetry.space_group_name_H-M   'P 1'
#
loop_
_entity.id
_entity.type
_entity.pdbx_description
1 polymer ?
#
loop_
_entity_poly.entity_id
_entity_poly.type
_entity_poly.pdbx_seq_one_letter_code
_entity_poly.pdbx_strand_id
1 'polypeptide(L)'
;MDHEKVLDEAWRTPGVTAIDLPPVDVNRVLADRYQLDRDVTFTREMLWDMEARKAAAPDIYIPTVVAAGSATKFPSVRHEGLEDFTRVSDQRLWADPARFGTIIEHVRLDHDNQRAFFVGAADFVTPDGDTRTATTDQPIFHVEHSVAGAEDRPLNRWRIVLLTEHVDQRLLDVFTTMAQDPYLRVFIEVYLQKDLGVSFRRK
;
A
#
# COMPACT_ATOMS: atom_id res chain seq x y z
N MET A 1 10.32 9.68 -13.67
CA MET A 1 9.98 8.27 -13.94
C MET A 1 8.48 8.16 -14.15
N ASP A 2 8.02 7.30 -15.05
CA ASP A 2 6.59 7.01 -15.22
C ASP A 2 6.24 5.73 -14.43
N HIS A 3 5.66 5.91 -13.25
CA HIS A 3 5.44 4.82 -12.30
C HIS A 3 4.39 3.82 -12.78
N GLU A 4 3.35 4.29 -13.47
CA GLU A 4 2.32 3.42 -14.05
C GLU A 4 2.94 2.53 -15.12
N LYS A 5 3.70 3.13 -16.03
CA LYS A 5 4.39 2.38 -17.10
C LYS A 5 5.34 1.33 -16.54
N VAL A 6 6.13 1.66 -15.52
CA VAL A 6 7.06 0.70 -14.88
C VAL A 6 6.30 -0.50 -14.29
N LEU A 7 5.21 -0.25 -13.57
CA LEU A 7 4.40 -1.33 -13.01
C LEU A 7 3.77 -2.20 -14.11
N ASP A 8 3.21 -1.58 -15.14
CA ASP A 8 2.55 -2.29 -16.24
C ASP A 8 3.51 -3.12 -17.09
N GLU A 9 4.74 -2.64 -17.30
CA GLU A 9 5.80 -3.41 -17.97
C GLU A 9 6.24 -4.60 -17.12
N ALA A 10 6.47 -4.39 -15.82
CA ALA A 10 6.78 -5.46 -14.88
C ALA A 10 5.66 -6.51 -14.85
N TRP A 11 4.40 -6.08 -14.78
CA TRP A 11 3.22 -6.96 -14.75
C TRP A 11 3.13 -7.90 -15.95
N ARG A 12 3.56 -7.44 -17.13
CA ARG A 12 3.54 -8.22 -18.39
C ARG A 12 4.78 -9.10 -18.57
N THR A 13 5.76 -8.99 -17.68
CA THR A 13 7.03 -9.73 -17.79
C THR A 13 6.80 -11.20 -17.42
N PRO A 14 7.15 -12.17 -18.29
CA PRO A 14 7.03 -13.58 -17.95
C PRO A 14 7.88 -13.96 -16.73
N GLY A 15 7.34 -14.81 -15.84
CA GLY A 15 8.08 -15.33 -14.68
C GLY A 15 7.97 -14.49 -13.40
N VAL A 16 7.50 -13.24 -13.48
CA VAL A 16 7.23 -12.44 -12.27
C VAL A 16 6.05 -13.01 -11.49
N THR A 17 6.01 -12.74 -10.20
CA THR A 17 4.87 -13.09 -9.35
C THR A 17 3.92 -11.90 -9.32
N ALA A 18 2.86 -11.96 -10.13
CA ALA A 18 1.82 -10.92 -10.20
C ALA A 18 0.56 -11.33 -9.42
N ILE A 19 0.02 -10.40 -8.62
CA ILE A 19 -1.13 -10.59 -7.75
C ILE A 19 -2.12 -9.45 -7.96
N ASP A 20 -3.35 -9.80 -8.31
CA ASP A 20 -4.49 -8.89 -8.36
C ASP A 20 -5.45 -9.28 -7.23
N LEU A 21 -5.55 -8.45 -6.19
CA LEU A 21 -6.41 -8.75 -5.06
C LEU A 21 -7.86 -8.36 -5.38
N PRO A 22 -8.85 -9.17 -4.94
CA PRO A 22 -10.26 -8.80 -5.09
C PRO A 22 -10.53 -7.40 -4.50
N PRO A 23 -11.27 -6.53 -5.21
CA PRO A 23 -11.64 -5.22 -4.69
C PRO A 23 -12.42 -5.34 -3.38
N VAL A 24 -12.06 -4.55 -2.38
CA VAL A 24 -12.74 -4.51 -1.08
C VAL A 24 -13.77 -3.37 -1.08
N ASP A 25 -15.05 -3.72 -0.96
CA ASP A 25 -16.15 -2.77 -0.74
C ASP A 25 -16.17 -2.34 0.73
N VAL A 26 -15.66 -1.14 1.01
CA VAL A 26 -15.38 -0.70 2.39
C VAL A 26 -16.67 -0.61 3.21
N ASN A 27 -17.72 0.00 2.66
CA ASN A 27 -18.99 0.18 3.38
C ASN A 27 -19.71 -1.14 3.61
N ARG A 28 -19.64 -2.07 2.64
CA ARG A 28 -20.17 -3.42 2.86
C ARG A 28 -19.45 -4.14 3.99
N VAL A 29 -18.11 -4.13 3.98
CA VAL A 29 -17.33 -4.79 5.05
C VAL A 29 -17.59 -4.14 6.41
N LEU A 30 -17.68 -2.81 6.48
CA LEU A 30 -18.07 -2.10 7.70
C LEU A 30 -19.42 -2.58 8.24
N ALA A 31 -20.45 -2.62 7.39
CA ALA A 31 -21.78 -3.07 7.79
C ALA A 31 -21.78 -4.53 8.27
N ASP A 32 -21.12 -5.42 7.52
CA ASP A 32 -21.15 -6.86 7.75
C ASP A 32 -20.29 -7.29 8.95
N ARG A 33 -19.14 -6.64 9.17
CA ARG A 33 -18.07 -7.15 10.06
C ARG A 33 -17.72 -6.24 11.24
N TYR A 34 -18.29 -5.03 11.30
CA TYR A 34 -17.98 -4.08 12.35
C TYR A 34 -19.23 -3.59 13.07
N GLN A 35 -19.06 -3.29 14.35
CA GLN A 35 -19.98 -2.46 15.12
C GLN A 35 -19.27 -1.15 15.42
N LEU A 36 -19.77 -0.06 14.86
CA LEU A 36 -19.25 1.29 15.08
C LEU A 36 -19.96 1.96 16.25
N ASP A 37 -19.31 2.93 16.90
CA ASP A 37 -19.91 3.77 17.94
C ASP A 37 -20.89 4.81 17.39
N ARG A 38 -20.85 5.07 16.09
CA ARG A 38 -21.76 5.94 15.34
C ARG A 38 -21.89 5.51 13.89
N ASP A 39 -22.94 5.99 13.22
CA ASP A 39 -23.12 5.76 11.79
C ASP A 39 -22.05 6.48 10.97
N VAL A 40 -21.40 5.75 10.08
CA VAL A 40 -20.37 6.26 9.16
C VAL A 40 -20.63 5.68 7.79
N THR A 41 -20.77 6.55 6.80
CA THR A 41 -20.64 6.18 5.39
C THR A 41 -19.24 6.57 4.96
N PHE A 42 -18.38 5.58 4.76
CA PHE A 42 -17.01 5.81 4.31
C PHE A 42 -17.04 6.24 2.86
N THR A 43 -16.44 7.38 2.54
CA THR A 43 -16.54 7.93 1.20
C THR A 43 -15.32 7.62 0.34
N ARG A 44 -15.44 7.81 -0.98
CA ARG A 44 -14.34 7.69 -1.93
C ARG A 44 -13.24 8.71 -1.63
N GLU A 45 -13.60 9.95 -1.31
CA GLU A 45 -12.63 10.96 -0.86
C GLU A 45 -11.91 10.54 0.43
N MET A 46 -12.62 9.99 1.41
CA MET A 46 -12.01 9.47 2.64
C MET A 46 -11.03 8.32 2.35
N LEU A 47 -11.37 7.42 1.41
CA LEU A 47 -10.49 6.33 1.04
C LEU A 47 -9.21 6.84 0.37
N TRP A 48 -9.33 7.86 -0.47
CA TRP A 48 -8.16 8.47 -1.10
C TRP A 48 -7.29 9.25 -0.11
N ASP A 49 -7.88 10.07 0.76
CA ASP A 49 -7.14 10.77 1.82
C ASP A 49 -6.37 9.78 2.70
N MET A 50 -7.01 8.67 3.07
CA MET A 50 -6.32 7.58 3.77
C MET A 50 -5.16 7.01 2.95
N GLU A 51 -5.35 6.65 1.68
CA GLU A 51 -4.30 6.07 0.83
C GLU A 51 -3.09 7.01 0.72
N ALA A 52 -3.33 8.31 0.53
CA ALA A 52 -2.29 9.34 0.48
C ALA A 52 -1.53 9.47 1.82
N ARG A 53 -2.23 9.46 2.96
CA ARG A 53 -1.61 9.49 4.29
C ARG A 53 -0.77 8.25 4.57
N LYS A 54 -1.28 7.06 4.23
CA LYS A 54 -0.54 5.79 4.33
C LYS A 54 0.70 5.81 3.46
N ALA A 55 0.62 6.37 2.25
CA ALA A 55 1.77 6.49 1.38
C ALA A 55 2.88 7.33 2.02
N ALA A 56 2.51 8.46 2.65
CA ALA A 56 3.43 9.38 3.30
C ALA A 56 3.98 8.91 4.66
N ALA A 57 3.20 8.15 5.44
CA ALA A 57 3.55 7.73 6.81
C ALA A 57 3.18 6.25 7.07
N PRO A 58 3.80 5.29 6.38
CA PRO A 58 3.39 3.90 6.45
C PRO A 58 3.58 3.26 7.84
N ASP A 59 4.58 3.67 8.61
CA ASP A 59 4.81 3.19 9.97
C ASP A 59 3.66 3.52 10.93
N ILE A 60 2.87 4.56 10.63
CA ILE A 60 1.65 4.91 11.38
C ILE A 60 0.45 4.10 10.89
N TYR A 61 0.25 4.01 9.58
CA TYR A 61 -1.00 3.48 9.00
C TYR A 61 -0.98 1.96 8.76
N ILE A 62 0.20 1.35 8.64
CA ILE A 62 0.35 -0.11 8.49
C ILE A 62 1.36 -0.65 9.51
N PRO A 63 1.10 -0.49 10.83
CA PRO A 63 2.03 -0.86 11.89
C PRO A 63 2.26 -2.38 12.00
N THR A 64 1.40 -3.19 11.37
CA THR A 64 1.61 -4.64 11.26
C THR A 64 2.62 -5.00 10.17
N VAL A 65 2.93 -4.08 9.25
CA VAL A 65 3.84 -4.28 8.12
C VAL A 65 5.13 -3.49 8.30
N VAL A 66 5.06 -2.22 8.69
CA VAL A 66 6.22 -1.33 8.80
C VAL A 66 6.64 -1.12 10.25
N ALA A 67 7.95 -1.21 10.52
CA ALA A 67 8.50 -0.99 11.85
C ALA A 67 8.27 0.46 12.28
N ALA A 68 7.79 0.64 13.51
CA ALA A 68 7.48 1.96 14.07
C ALA A 68 8.71 2.89 14.02
N GLY A 69 8.54 4.10 13.46
CA GLY A 69 9.60 5.11 13.37
C GLY A 69 10.70 4.82 12.35
N SER A 70 10.59 3.73 11.56
CA SER A 70 11.58 3.41 10.52
C SER A 70 11.34 4.16 9.20
N ALA A 71 10.14 4.71 9.01
CA ALA A 71 9.77 5.34 7.75
C ALA A 71 10.39 6.73 7.62
N THR A 72 11.13 6.93 6.53
CA THR A 72 11.64 8.23 6.11
C THR A 72 11.04 8.58 4.75
N LYS A 73 10.25 9.67 4.71
CA LYS A 73 9.76 10.26 3.47
C LYS A 73 10.73 11.36 3.04
N PHE A 74 11.22 11.30 1.81
CA PHE A 74 12.02 12.35 1.21
C PHE A 74 11.13 13.46 0.61
N PRO A 75 11.66 14.67 0.38
CA PRO A 75 10.88 15.79 -0.13
C PRO A 75 10.07 15.44 -1.37
N SER A 76 8.80 15.88 -1.39
CA SER A 76 7.92 15.66 -2.53
C SER A 76 8.13 16.70 -3.61
N VAL A 77 7.95 16.27 -4.85
CA VAL A 77 7.79 17.13 -6.03
C VAL A 77 6.34 17.05 -6.48
N ARG A 78 5.64 18.18 -6.49
CA ARG A 78 4.27 18.28 -6.98
C ARG A 78 4.24 18.89 -8.37
N HIS A 79 3.44 18.31 -9.25
CA HIS A 79 3.20 18.81 -10.59
C HIS A 79 1.76 18.48 -10.97
N GLU A 80 0.94 19.51 -11.13
CA GLU A 80 -0.50 19.36 -11.39
C GLU A 80 -1.19 18.48 -10.32
N GLY A 81 -2.00 17.49 -10.73
CA GLY A 81 -2.65 16.52 -9.86
C GLY A 81 -1.72 15.40 -9.35
N LEU A 82 -0.41 15.47 -9.59
CA LEU A 82 0.55 14.45 -9.22
C LEU A 82 1.47 14.91 -8.07
N GLU A 83 1.78 13.97 -7.17
CA GLU A 83 2.83 14.10 -6.16
C GLU A 83 3.80 12.92 -6.26
N ASP A 84 5.07 13.21 -6.52
CA ASP A 84 6.15 12.22 -6.54
C ASP A 84 7.06 12.39 -5.32
N PHE A 85 7.45 11.29 -4.67
CA PHE A 85 8.47 11.28 -3.60
C PHE A 85 9.11 9.91 -3.46
N THR A 86 10.27 9.83 -2.81
CA THR A 86 10.83 8.54 -2.38
C THR A 86 10.54 8.33 -0.90
N ARG A 87 10.29 7.09 -0.50
CA ARG A 87 10.32 6.69 0.90
C ARG A 87 11.21 5.48 1.12
N VAL A 88 11.78 5.40 2.31
CA VAL A 88 12.55 4.26 2.80
C VAL A 88 11.96 3.84 4.14
N SER A 89 11.74 2.53 4.33
CA SER A 89 11.21 2.01 5.59
C SER A 89 11.63 0.56 5.81
N ASP A 90 11.68 0.14 7.07
CA ASP A 90 11.88 -1.28 7.40
C ASP A 90 10.53 -1.97 7.45
N GLN A 91 10.32 -2.95 6.57
CA GLN A 91 9.06 -3.66 6.42
C GLN A 91 9.24 -5.14 6.70
N ARG A 92 8.20 -5.78 7.27
CA ARG A 92 8.15 -7.23 7.41
C ARG A 92 8.28 -7.88 6.04
N LEU A 93 9.10 -8.91 5.94
CA LEU A 93 9.25 -9.64 4.69
C LEU A 93 7.96 -10.42 4.40
N TRP A 94 7.50 -10.42 3.15
CA TRP A 94 6.21 -11.00 2.77
C TRP A 94 6.08 -12.47 3.19
N ALA A 95 7.11 -13.26 2.90
CA ALA A 95 7.11 -14.69 3.16
C ALA A 95 7.85 -15.08 4.46
N ASP A 96 8.37 -14.11 5.20
CA ASP A 96 8.92 -14.32 6.54
C ASP A 96 8.60 -13.09 7.42
N PRO A 97 7.35 -12.98 7.89
CA PRO A 97 6.90 -11.79 8.59
C PRO A 97 7.58 -11.60 9.94
N ALA A 98 8.36 -12.57 10.45
CA ALA A 98 9.13 -12.40 11.69
C ALA A 98 10.35 -11.48 11.50
N ARG A 99 10.79 -11.27 10.25
CA ARG A 99 11.97 -10.46 9.92
C ARG A 99 11.57 -9.16 9.26
N PHE A 100 12.37 -8.13 9.50
CA PHE A 100 12.31 -6.86 8.79
C PHE A 100 13.43 -6.77 7.76
N GLY A 101 13.17 -6.06 6.67
CA GLY A 101 14.19 -5.62 5.74
C GLY A 101 13.89 -4.22 5.22
N THR A 102 14.93 -3.48 4.87
CA THR A 102 14.80 -2.13 4.32
C THR A 102 14.21 -2.18 2.92
N ILE A 103 13.13 -1.44 2.70
CA ILE A 103 12.44 -1.29 1.43
C ILE A 103 12.53 0.16 1.00
N ILE A 104 12.83 0.36 -0.29
CA ILE A 104 12.93 1.66 -0.93
C ILE A 104 11.84 1.72 -1.99
N GLU A 105 10.97 2.72 -1.93
CA GLU A 105 9.88 2.89 -2.89
C GLU A 105 9.88 4.31 -3.44
N HIS A 106 9.91 4.42 -4.77
CA HIS A 106 9.54 5.65 -5.47
C HIS A 106 8.02 5.67 -5.61
N VAL A 107 7.42 6.69 -5.02
CA VAL A 107 5.98 6.83 -4.85
C VAL A 107 5.47 7.91 -5.79
N ARG A 108 4.38 7.60 -6.48
CA ARG A 108 3.54 8.57 -7.18
C ARG A 108 2.12 8.51 -6.65
N LEU A 109 1.61 9.64 -6.20
CA LEU A 109 0.19 9.84 -5.94
C LEU A 109 -0.41 10.60 -7.12
N ASP A 110 -1.37 9.97 -7.78
CA ASP A 110 -2.23 10.60 -8.77
C ASP A 110 -3.54 10.96 -8.09
N HIS A 111 -3.68 12.23 -7.72
CA HIS A 111 -4.82 12.72 -6.96
C HIS A 111 -6.09 12.84 -7.80
N ASP A 112 -5.95 13.06 -9.11
CA ASP A 112 -7.09 13.21 -10.02
C ASP A 112 -7.75 11.85 -10.29
N ASN A 113 -6.93 10.80 -10.46
CA ASN A 113 -7.43 9.44 -10.69
C ASN A 113 -7.53 8.60 -9.40
N GLN A 114 -7.04 9.12 -8.27
CA GLN A 114 -6.97 8.45 -6.97
C GLN A 114 -6.25 7.11 -7.02
N ARG A 115 -5.03 7.14 -7.55
CA ARG A 115 -4.13 5.99 -7.71
C ARG A 115 -2.79 6.30 -7.06
N ALA A 116 -2.30 5.40 -6.23
CA ALA A 116 -1.00 5.46 -5.62
C ALA A 116 -0.13 4.33 -6.17
N PHE A 117 1.01 4.67 -6.74
CA PHE A 117 2.00 3.74 -7.26
C PHE A 117 3.23 3.74 -6.37
N PHE A 118 3.75 2.55 -6.10
CA PHE A 118 4.95 2.33 -5.31
C PHE A 118 5.90 1.46 -6.14
N VAL A 119 6.97 2.05 -6.66
CA VAL A 119 7.98 1.35 -7.46
C VAL A 119 9.19 1.09 -6.59
N GLY A 120 9.38 -0.18 -6.22
CA GLY A 120 10.55 -0.62 -5.46
C GLY A 120 11.87 -0.40 -6.21
N ALA A 121 12.93 -0.11 -5.47
CA ALA A 121 14.29 0.08 -5.99
C ALA A 121 15.33 -0.68 -5.15
N ALA A 122 16.45 -1.07 -5.78
CA ALA A 122 17.57 -1.74 -5.10
C ALA A 122 18.39 -0.77 -4.24
N ASP A 123 18.53 0.46 -4.72
CA ASP A 123 19.28 1.52 -4.06
C ASP A 123 18.62 2.89 -4.30
N PHE A 124 18.98 3.85 -3.46
CA PHE A 124 18.58 5.25 -3.60
C PHE A 124 19.64 6.15 -2.98
N VAL A 125 20.13 7.11 -3.76
CA VAL A 125 20.99 8.20 -3.26
C VAL A 125 20.10 9.32 -2.74
N THR A 126 20.22 9.60 -1.46
CA THR A 126 19.45 10.62 -0.77
C THR A 126 19.92 12.03 -1.15
N PRO A 127 19.12 13.08 -0.89
CA PRO A 127 19.50 14.46 -1.22
C PRO A 127 20.78 14.97 -0.56
N ASP A 128 21.15 14.41 0.60
CA ASP A 128 22.41 14.68 1.31
C ASP A 128 23.60 13.83 0.83
N GLY A 129 23.38 12.93 -0.13
CA GLY A 129 24.42 12.12 -0.78
C GLY A 129 24.64 10.73 -0.19
N ASP A 130 23.90 10.34 0.84
CA ASP A 130 23.96 8.99 1.40
C ASP A 130 23.32 7.98 0.45
N THR A 131 23.92 6.79 0.32
CA THR A 131 23.29 5.69 -0.42
C THR A 131 22.53 4.77 0.54
N ARG A 132 21.26 4.54 0.26
CA ARG A 132 20.43 3.53 0.92
C ARG A 132 20.34 2.31 0.01
N THR A 133 20.38 1.12 0.60
CA THR A 133 20.27 -0.15 -0.13
C THR A 133 19.11 -0.95 0.43
N ALA A 134 18.26 -1.47 -0.45
CA ALA A 134 17.16 -2.34 -0.07
C ALA A 134 17.68 -3.72 0.33
N THR A 135 16.91 -4.43 1.15
CA THR A 135 17.20 -5.83 1.46
C THR A 135 17.19 -6.69 0.20
N THR A 136 18.03 -7.72 0.18
CA THR A 136 17.99 -8.80 -0.82
C THR A 136 17.25 -10.04 -0.31
N ASP A 137 16.70 -10.00 0.91
CA ASP A 137 15.97 -11.13 1.52
C ASP A 137 14.56 -11.35 0.94
N GLN A 138 14.08 -10.42 0.11
CA GLN A 138 12.87 -10.59 -0.69
C GLN A 138 13.02 -9.89 -2.05
N PRO A 139 12.22 -10.27 -3.06
CA PRO A 139 12.24 -9.60 -4.35
C PRO A 139 11.87 -8.13 -4.24
N ILE A 140 12.44 -7.29 -5.11
CA ILE A 140 11.90 -5.96 -5.39
C ILE A 140 10.47 -6.12 -5.89
N PHE A 141 9.59 -5.20 -5.52
CA PHE A 141 8.20 -5.27 -5.92
C PHE A 141 7.65 -3.90 -6.31
N HIS A 142 6.58 -3.89 -7.08
CA HIS A 142 5.82 -2.70 -7.43
C HIS A 142 4.37 -2.89 -7.02
N VAL A 143 3.73 -1.82 -6.57
CA VAL A 143 2.35 -1.85 -6.08
C VAL A 143 1.56 -0.69 -6.67
N GLU A 144 0.33 -0.97 -7.04
CA GLU A 144 -0.72 0.02 -7.28
C GLU A 144 -1.80 -0.18 -6.22
N HIS A 145 -2.10 0.88 -5.46
CA HIS A 145 -3.34 1.00 -4.72
C HIS A 145 -4.22 2.02 -5.42
N SER A 146 -5.46 1.65 -5.72
CA SER A 146 -6.40 2.58 -6.34
C SER A 146 -7.75 2.58 -5.64
N VAL A 147 -8.38 3.74 -5.69
CA VAL A 147 -9.75 3.94 -5.23
C VAL A 147 -10.67 3.83 -6.44
N ALA A 148 -11.58 2.88 -6.41
CA ALA A 148 -12.63 2.70 -7.41
C ALA A 148 -14.02 2.82 -6.78
N GLY A 149 -15.08 2.64 -7.57
CA GLY A 149 -16.46 2.74 -7.07
C GLY A 149 -16.97 4.17 -6.94
N ALA A 150 -18.20 4.29 -6.47
CA ALA A 150 -18.92 5.56 -6.28
C ALA A 150 -18.53 6.23 -4.96
N GLU A 151 -18.92 7.49 -4.79
CA GLU A 151 -18.60 8.27 -3.58
C GLU A 151 -19.07 7.59 -2.29
N ASP A 152 -20.28 7.04 -2.29
CA ASP A 152 -20.90 6.36 -1.16
C ASP A 152 -20.65 4.84 -1.14
N ARG A 153 -19.89 4.33 -2.11
CA ARG A 153 -19.53 2.92 -2.22
C ARG A 153 -18.10 2.74 -2.75
N PRO A 154 -17.10 3.18 -1.96
CA PRO A 154 -15.72 3.12 -2.39
C PRO A 154 -15.18 1.69 -2.36
N LEU A 155 -14.42 1.36 -3.40
CA LEU A 155 -13.72 0.10 -3.55
C LEU A 155 -12.22 0.31 -3.41
N ASN A 156 -11.57 -0.41 -2.50
CA ASN A 156 -10.11 -0.46 -2.39
C ASN A 156 -9.55 -1.55 -3.31
N ARG A 157 -8.64 -1.20 -4.23
CA ARG A 157 -8.09 -2.11 -5.24
C ARG A 157 -6.57 -2.15 -5.20
N TRP A 158 -6.02 -3.35 -5.27
CA TRP A 158 -4.59 -3.58 -5.06
C TRP A 158 -4.04 -4.49 -6.16
N ARG A 159 -3.03 -4.01 -6.87
CA ARG A 159 -2.21 -4.81 -7.80
C ARG A 159 -0.77 -4.80 -7.30
N ILE A 160 -0.17 -5.98 -7.24
CA ILE A 160 1.20 -6.17 -6.75
C ILE A 160 1.95 -7.02 -7.77
N VAL A 161 3.17 -6.61 -8.12
CA VAL A 161 4.09 -7.43 -8.91
C VAL A 161 5.42 -7.53 -8.17
N LEU A 162 5.86 -8.76 -7.89
CA LEU A 162 7.17 -9.03 -7.34
C LEU A 162 8.09 -9.48 -8.47
N LEU A 163 9.25 -8.83 -8.58
CA LEU A 163 10.24 -9.03 -9.64
C LEU A 163 11.04 -10.33 -9.40
N THR A 164 10.35 -11.45 -9.46
CA THR A 164 10.92 -12.80 -9.37
C THR A 164 11.33 -13.31 -10.74
N GLU A 165 12.34 -14.17 -10.80
CA GLU A 165 12.72 -14.88 -12.04
C GLU A 165 11.69 -15.95 -12.43
N HIS A 166 11.06 -16.56 -11.42
CA HIS A 166 10.00 -17.54 -11.55
C HIS A 166 8.89 -17.25 -10.56
N VAL A 167 7.66 -17.64 -10.90
CA VAL A 167 6.50 -17.46 -10.02
C VAL A 167 6.78 -18.15 -8.68
N ASP A 168 6.74 -17.39 -7.60
CA ASP A 168 6.96 -17.88 -6.25
C ASP A 168 5.63 -18.21 -5.57
N GLN A 169 5.33 -19.50 -5.45
CA GLN A 169 4.10 -19.98 -4.83
C GLN A 169 3.96 -19.54 -3.36
N ARG A 170 5.08 -19.43 -2.63
CA ARG A 170 5.07 -19.06 -1.22
C ARG A 170 4.57 -17.61 -1.05
N LEU A 171 4.92 -16.74 -1.99
CA LEU A 171 4.41 -15.37 -2.05
C LEU A 171 2.92 -15.36 -2.45
N LEU A 172 2.52 -16.14 -3.46
CA LEU A 172 1.11 -16.26 -3.85
C LEU A 172 0.21 -16.71 -2.69
N ASP A 173 0.67 -17.66 -1.87
CA ASP A 173 -0.07 -18.19 -0.73
C ASP A 173 -0.29 -17.12 0.36
N VAL A 174 0.72 -16.26 0.60
CA VAL A 174 0.62 -15.12 1.52
C VAL A 174 -0.50 -14.16 1.07
N PHE A 175 -0.49 -13.78 -0.21
CA PHE A 175 -1.50 -12.85 -0.72
C PHE A 175 -2.88 -13.48 -0.89
N THR A 176 -2.95 -14.79 -1.13
CA THR A 176 -4.21 -15.54 -1.11
C THR A 176 -4.83 -15.55 0.29
N THR A 177 -4.02 -15.79 1.31
CA THR A 177 -4.46 -15.70 2.72
C THR A 177 -4.93 -14.29 3.06
N MET A 178 -4.17 -13.28 2.61
CA MET A 178 -4.55 -11.88 2.75
C MET A 178 -5.87 -11.56 2.04
N ALA A 179 -6.14 -12.10 0.86
CA ALA A 179 -7.39 -11.90 0.13
C ALA A 179 -8.62 -12.51 0.83
N GLN A 180 -8.40 -13.51 1.69
CA GLN A 180 -9.45 -14.22 2.42
C GLN A 180 -9.79 -13.58 3.77
N ASP A 181 -8.99 -12.61 4.25
CA ASP A 181 -9.29 -11.88 5.49
C ASP A 181 -10.63 -11.14 5.32
N PRO A 182 -11.65 -11.48 6.13
CA PRO A 182 -12.97 -10.88 5.98
C PRO A 182 -13.03 -9.43 6.49
N TYR A 183 -12.01 -8.96 7.20
CA TYR A 183 -11.95 -7.65 7.81
C TYR A 183 -11.37 -6.60 6.85
N LEU A 184 -11.56 -5.33 7.21
CA LEU A 184 -10.89 -4.25 6.52
C LEU A 184 -9.38 -4.38 6.67
N ARG A 185 -8.66 -3.91 5.65
CA ARG A 185 -7.21 -3.73 5.76
C ARG A 185 -6.90 -2.79 6.91
N VAL A 186 -5.84 -3.09 7.66
CA VAL A 186 -5.48 -2.39 8.92
C VAL A 186 -5.38 -0.86 8.78
N PHE A 187 -4.96 -0.34 7.62
CA PHE A 187 -4.86 1.10 7.43
C PHE A 187 -6.21 1.82 7.40
N ILE A 188 -7.29 1.14 6.98
CA ILE A 188 -8.64 1.71 7.00
C ILE A 188 -9.12 1.79 8.44
N GLU A 189 -8.83 0.75 9.24
CA GLU A 189 -9.10 0.73 10.67
C GLU A 189 -8.33 1.81 11.42
N VAL A 190 -7.04 1.98 11.13
CA VAL A 190 -6.22 3.05 11.71
C VAL A 190 -6.82 4.40 11.35
N TYR A 191 -7.20 4.64 10.09
CA TYR A 191 -7.80 5.90 9.66
C TYR A 191 -9.15 6.19 10.35
N LEU A 192 -10.02 5.17 10.47
CA LEU A 192 -11.29 5.28 11.20
C LEU A 192 -11.05 5.76 12.65
N GLN A 193 -10.12 5.16 13.37
CA GLN A 193 -9.84 5.51 14.75
C GLN A 193 -9.09 6.83 14.90
N LYS A 194 -8.00 6.98 14.15
CA LYS A 194 -7.03 8.07 14.31
C LYS A 194 -7.53 9.38 13.70
N ASP A 195 -8.02 9.32 12.46
CA ASP A 195 -8.34 10.51 11.67
C ASP A 195 -9.83 10.84 11.72
N LEU A 196 -10.71 9.83 11.76
CA LEU A 196 -12.15 10.06 11.89
C LEU A 196 -12.64 10.02 13.35
N GLY A 197 -11.86 9.52 14.31
CA GLY A 197 -12.27 9.42 15.71
C GLY A 197 -13.46 8.48 15.93
N VAL A 198 -13.54 7.41 15.14
CA VAL A 198 -14.59 6.38 15.20
C VAL A 198 -14.05 5.18 15.96
N SER A 199 -14.70 4.84 17.06
CA SER A 199 -14.42 3.59 17.76
C SER A 199 -15.21 2.45 17.13
N PHE A 200 -14.64 1.24 17.10
CA PHE A 200 -15.31 0.07 16.55
C PHE A 200 -14.92 -1.21 17.27
N ARG A 201 -15.76 -2.23 17.10
CA ARG A 201 -15.44 -3.63 17.42
C ARG A 201 -15.65 -4.49 16.18
N ARG A 202 -14.70 -5.38 15.91
CA ARG A 202 -14.88 -6.47 14.95
C ARG A 202 -15.93 -7.46 15.49
N LYS A 203 -16.83 -7.93 14.64
CA LYS A 203 -17.91 -8.89 14.97
C LYS A 203 -17.45 -10.33 14.86
#